data_AF-A0A7R9ITV0-F1
#
_entry.id   AF-A0A7R9ITV0-F1
#
_cell.length_a   1.000
_cell.length_b   1.000
_cell.length_c   1.000
_cell.angle_alpha   90.00
_cell.angle_beta   90.00
_cell.angle_gamma   90.00
#
_symmetry.space_group_name_H-M   'P 1'
#
loop_
_entity.id
_entity.type
_entity.pdbx_description
1 polymer ?
#
loop_
_entity_poly.entity_id
_entity_poly.type
_entity_poly.pdbx_seq_one_letter_code
_entity_poly.pdbx_strand_id
1 'polypeptide(L)'
;MSIVSAYYILFSIKDHVSKSKHLQFVSGVEVLTYWGTTYLWDYLTFVVIALAMVVTLVVFQEESFSTGVQIGRVLLVILCFGLAMLPLTYLLSFFFSIPASGYTRLVMVNVITGLATLIIVTTFKAPSLDLVDVGKSLEWVFLVLFPLFSLGTAISNLNSNYNLLKACEPFRNQCENQTENVCCSSLKADSELCRLGGWSYTTQPSVPHRYPAVPGRGVYRDGGQLSGLE
;
A
#
# COMPACT_ATOMS: atom_id res chain seq x y z
N MET A 1 -6.33 6.91 -8.96
CA MET A 1 -5.94 7.89 -7.92
C MET A 1 -5.17 9.09 -8.43
N SER A 2 -4.18 8.96 -9.33
CA SER A 2 -3.33 10.07 -9.80
C SER A 2 -4.07 11.32 -10.32
N ILE A 3 -5.13 11.10 -11.12
CA ILE A 3 -5.94 12.20 -11.69
C ILE A 3 -6.74 12.90 -10.59
N VAL A 4 -7.37 12.11 -9.71
CA VAL A 4 -8.16 12.62 -8.58
C VAL A 4 -7.29 13.43 -7.62
N SER A 5 -6.09 12.93 -7.28
CA SER A 5 -5.20 13.66 -6.39
C SER A 5 -4.70 14.96 -7.01
N ALA A 6 -4.47 14.99 -8.32
CA ALA A 6 -4.08 16.21 -9.01
C ALA A 6 -5.22 17.25 -9.09
N TYR A 7 -6.48 16.82 -9.11
CA TYR A 7 -7.63 17.74 -9.20
C TYR A 7 -7.65 18.80 -8.10
N TYR A 8 -7.29 18.44 -6.86
CA TYR A 8 -7.25 19.37 -5.72
C TYR A 8 -6.28 20.54 -5.91
N ILE A 9 -5.28 20.43 -6.80
CA ILE A 9 -4.36 21.54 -7.09
C ILE A 9 -5.08 22.71 -7.79
N LEU A 10 -6.15 22.44 -8.55
CA LEU A 10 -6.84 23.47 -9.34
C LEU A 10 -7.41 24.57 -8.44
N PHE A 11 -8.05 24.16 -7.34
CA PHE A 11 -8.63 25.08 -6.38
C PHE A 11 -7.52 25.86 -5.65
N SER A 12 -6.48 25.18 -5.17
CA SER A 12 -5.34 25.82 -4.50
C SER A 12 -4.65 26.86 -5.40
N ILE A 13 -4.50 26.57 -6.70
CA ILE A 13 -3.90 27.53 -7.64
C ILE A 13 -4.83 28.73 -7.85
N LYS A 14 -6.11 28.47 -8.14
CA LYS A 14 -7.11 29.52 -8.38
C LYS A 14 -7.21 30.49 -7.20
N ASP A 15 -7.13 29.97 -5.99
CA ASP A 15 -7.29 30.76 -4.78
C ASP A 15 -6.10 31.71 -4.52
N HIS A 16 -4.85 31.27 -4.75
CA HIS A 16 -3.69 32.17 -4.61
C HIS A 16 -3.55 33.18 -5.76
N VAL A 17 -3.97 32.82 -6.97
CA VAL A 17 -3.95 33.72 -8.15
C VAL A 17 -4.99 34.83 -8.00
N SER A 18 -6.19 34.47 -7.53
CA SER A 18 -7.28 35.43 -7.31
C SER A 18 -7.09 36.33 -6.08
N LYS A 19 -6.07 36.06 -5.25
CA LYS A 19 -5.84 36.75 -3.96
C LYS A 19 -7.06 36.72 -3.04
N SER A 20 -7.95 35.73 -3.20
CA SER A 20 -9.18 35.62 -2.42
C SER A 20 -8.90 35.44 -0.91
N LYS A 21 -7.80 34.76 -0.54
CA LYS A 21 -7.33 34.69 0.86
C LYS A 21 -7.13 36.07 1.49
N HIS A 22 -6.60 37.03 0.73
CA HIS A 22 -6.33 38.36 1.25
C HIS A 22 -7.62 39.09 1.59
N LEU A 23 -8.63 39.01 0.73
CA LEU A 23 -9.95 39.58 0.99
C LEU A 23 -10.64 38.94 2.22
N GLN A 24 -10.47 37.64 2.40
CA GLN A 24 -10.99 36.93 3.58
C GLN A 24 -10.27 37.33 4.88
N PHE A 25 -8.96 37.59 4.82
CA PHE A 25 -8.22 38.09 5.98
C PHE A 25 -8.56 39.54 6.33
N VAL A 26 -8.78 40.40 5.33
CA VAL A 26 -9.26 41.77 5.55
C VAL A 26 -10.65 41.77 6.19
N SER A 27 -11.44 40.72 5.97
CA SER A 27 -12.76 40.54 6.57
C SER A 27 -12.73 39.99 8.01
N GLY A 28 -11.53 39.80 8.60
CA GLY A 28 -11.37 39.40 10.00
C GLY A 28 -11.37 37.89 10.26
N VAL A 29 -11.22 37.05 9.23
CA VAL A 29 -11.09 35.59 9.40
C VAL A 29 -9.70 35.24 9.96
N GLU A 30 -9.66 34.37 10.96
CA GLU A 30 -8.41 33.85 11.50
C GLU A 30 -7.74 32.84 10.54
N VAL A 31 -6.41 32.89 10.44
CA VAL A 31 -5.60 32.03 9.56
C VAL A 31 -5.83 30.54 9.85
N LEU A 32 -5.88 30.15 11.12
CA LEU A 32 -6.06 28.74 11.52
C LEU A 32 -7.42 28.20 11.08
N THR A 33 -8.49 28.97 11.27
CA THR A 33 -9.85 28.58 10.88
C THR A 33 -9.98 28.44 9.36
N TYR A 34 -9.31 29.30 8.58
CA TYR A 34 -9.29 29.20 7.13
C TYR A 34 -8.63 27.90 6.64
N TRP A 35 -7.42 27.59 7.12
CA TRP A 35 -6.70 26.39 6.70
C TRP A 35 -7.37 25.11 7.19
N GLY A 36 -7.87 25.11 8.43
CA GLY A 36 -8.60 23.98 9.00
C GLY A 36 -9.88 23.65 8.23
N THR A 37 -10.68 24.67 7.90
CA THR A 37 -11.93 24.48 7.15
C THR A 37 -11.66 24.02 5.71
N THR A 38 -10.66 24.61 5.05
CA THR A 38 -10.27 24.24 3.69
C THR A 38 -9.77 22.79 3.63
N TYR A 39 -8.89 22.41 4.54
CA TYR A 39 -8.38 21.04 4.61
C TYR A 39 -9.48 20.03 4.94
N LEU A 40 -10.35 20.36 5.89
CA LEU A 40 -11.48 19.49 6.25
C LEU A 40 -12.43 19.29 5.07
N TRP A 41 -12.74 20.34 4.32
CA TRP A 41 -13.59 20.27 3.14
C TRP A 41 -12.98 19.41 2.04
N ASP A 42 -11.71 19.60 1.73
CA ASP A 42 -10.98 18.79 0.74
C ASP A 42 -10.88 17.33 1.18
N TYR A 43 -10.70 17.08 2.48
CA TYR A 43 -10.69 15.71 3.02
C TYR A 43 -12.06 15.04 2.95
N LEU A 44 -13.15 15.74 3.28
CA LEU A 44 -14.51 15.22 3.19
C LEU A 44 -14.88 14.87 1.75
N THR A 45 -14.56 15.74 0.79
CA THR A 45 -14.79 15.46 -0.63
C THR A 45 -13.94 14.29 -1.12
N PHE A 46 -12.70 14.15 -0.63
CA PHE A 46 -11.87 12.97 -0.89
C PHE A 46 -12.49 11.68 -0.35
N VAL A 47 -13.04 11.69 0.87
CA VAL A 47 -13.74 10.55 1.46
C VAL A 47 -14.90 10.10 0.57
N VAL A 48 -15.70 11.03 0.04
CA VAL A 48 -16.81 10.71 -0.88
C VAL A 48 -16.31 10.00 -2.13
N ILE A 49 -15.21 10.49 -2.74
CA ILE A 49 -14.61 9.85 -3.92
C ILE A 49 -14.04 8.47 -3.57
N ALA A 50 -13.38 8.33 -2.41
CA ALA A 50 -12.86 7.05 -1.93
C ALA A 50 -13.98 6.02 -1.74
N LEU A 51 -15.11 6.42 -1.15
CA LEU A 51 -16.29 5.56 -1.01
C LEU A 51 -16.85 5.15 -2.38
N ALA A 52 -16.98 6.09 -3.32
CA ALA A 52 -17.43 5.78 -4.68
C ALA A 52 -16.52 4.75 -5.37
N MET A 53 -15.20 4.87 -5.18
CA MET A 53 -14.24 3.88 -5.70
C MET A 53 -14.40 2.51 -5.04
N VAL A 54 -14.61 2.46 -3.72
CA VAL A 54 -14.87 1.19 -3.04
C VAL A 54 -16.18 0.54 -3.53
N VAL A 55 -17.23 1.33 -3.76
CA VAL A 55 -18.47 0.82 -4.35
C VAL A 55 -18.20 0.17 -5.71
N THR A 56 -17.37 0.77 -6.56
CA THR A 56 -17.01 0.13 -7.84
C THR A 56 -16.28 -1.20 -7.64
N LEU A 57 -15.37 -1.30 -6.66
CA LEU A 57 -14.69 -2.57 -6.35
C LEU A 57 -15.67 -3.67 -5.91
N VAL A 58 -16.68 -3.30 -5.12
CA VAL A 58 -17.73 -4.24 -4.68
C VAL A 58 -18.59 -4.71 -5.86
N VAL A 59 -18.90 -3.81 -6.79
CA VAL A 59 -19.70 -4.14 -7.98
C VAL A 59 -18.97 -5.11 -8.91
N PHE A 60 -17.64 -4.98 -9.06
CA PHE A 60 -16.86 -5.90 -9.89
C PHE A 60 -16.67 -7.30 -9.29
N GLN A 61 -17.01 -7.53 -8.01
CA GLN A 61 -16.98 -8.83 -7.31
C GLN A 61 -15.69 -9.67 -7.49
N GLU A 62 -14.53 -9.01 -7.51
CA GLU A 62 -13.25 -9.73 -7.56
C GLU A 62 -13.02 -10.57 -6.29
N GLU A 63 -12.69 -11.86 -6.45
CA GLU A 63 -12.50 -12.81 -5.34
C GLU A 63 -11.44 -12.34 -4.32
N SER A 64 -10.48 -11.53 -4.76
CA SER A 64 -9.43 -10.97 -3.89
C SER A 64 -9.86 -9.81 -3.01
N PHE A 65 -11.04 -9.23 -3.27
CA PHE A 65 -11.54 -8.05 -2.57
C PHE A 65 -13.00 -8.19 -2.11
N SER A 66 -13.54 -9.40 -2.09
CA SER A 66 -14.95 -9.66 -1.78
C SER A 66 -15.25 -9.72 -0.28
N THR A 67 -14.25 -10.02 0.56
CA THR A 67 -14.47 -10.11 2.01
C THR A 67 -14.57 -8.72 2.64
N GLY A 68 -15.58 -8.48 3.48
CA GLY A 68 -15.79 -7.17 4.13
C GLY A 68 -14.57 -6.62 4.88
N VAL A 69 -13.77 -7.52 5.48
CA VAL A 69 -12.50 -7.16 6.15
C VAL A 69 -11.46 -6.61 5.16
N GLN A 70 -11.37 -7.18 3.96
CA GLN A 70 -10.41 -6.75 2.93
C GLN A 70 -10.81 -5.40 2.33
N ILE A 71 -12.11 -5.20 2.10
CA ILE A 71 -12.65 -3.92 1.64
C ILE A 71 -12.32 -2.83 2.67
N GLY A 72 -12.48 -3.13 3.96
CA GLY A 72 -12.08 -2.23 5.05
C GLY A 72 -10.58 -1.89 5.02
N ARG A 73 -9.71 -2.88 4.79
CA ARG A 73 -8.25 -2.66 4.66
C ARG A 73 -7.92 -1.74 3.48
N VAL A 74 -8.52 -1.97 2.32
CA VAL A 74 -8.31 -1.14 1.11
C VAL A 74 -8.83 0.29 1.33
N LEU A 75 -10.03 0.44 1.90
CA LEU A 75 -10.59 1.75 2.22
C LEU A 75 -9.65 2.55 3.12
N LEU A 76 -9.13 1.92 4.18
CA LEU A 76 -8.23 2.59 5.12
C LEU A 76 -6.93 3.04 4.45
N VAL A 77 -6.34 2.20 3.59
CA VAL A 77 -5.17 2.57 2.79
C VAL A 77 -5.45 3.78 1.90
N ILE A 78 -6.62 3.83 1.24
CA ILE A 78 -7.02 4.97 0.41
C ILE A 78 -7.22 6.24 1.26
N LEU A 79 -7.80 6.13 2.45
CA LEU A 79 -7.99 7.25 3.37
C LEU A 79 -6.66 7.80 3.89
N CYS A 80 -5.72 6.93 4.27
CA CYS A 80 -4.36 7.32 4.65
C CYS A 80 -3.62 7.99 3.48
N PHE A 81 -3.80 7.50 2.26
CA PHE A 81 -3.26 8.12 1.06
C PHE A 81 -3.77 9.56 0.88
N GLY A 82 -5.07 9.81 1.09
CA GLY A 82 -5.64 11.15 1.03
C GLY A 82 -4.99 12.12 2.03
N LEU A 83 -4.80 11.67 3.28
CA LEU A 83 -4.16 12.47 4.33
C LEU A 83 -2.74 12.90 3.97
N ALA A 84 -1.96 12.02 3.36
CA ALA A 84 -0.58 12.31 2.95
C ALA A 84 -0.50 13.14 1.65
N MET A 85 -1.42 12.92 0.71
CA MET A 85 -1.37 13.54 -0.61
C MET A 85 -1.89 14.98 -0.64
N LEU A 86 -2.91 15.32 0.15
CA LEU A 86 -3.43 16.69 0.23
C LEU A 86 -2.36 17.74 0.62
N PRO A 87 -1.60 17.58 1.73
CA PRO A 87 -0.58 18.55 2.10
C PRO A 87 0.55 18.62 1.07
N LEU A 88 0.93 17.50 0.45
CA LEU A 88 1.92 17.48 -0.63
C LEU A 88 1.44 18.31 -1.84
N THR A 89 0.16 18.18 -2.20
CA THR A 89 -0.45 18.93 -3.31
C THR A 89 -0.46 20.44 -3.03
N TYR A 90 -0.73 20.84 -1.79
CA TYR A 90 -0.65 22.25 -1.39
C TYR A 90 0.76 22.80 -1.49
N LEU A 91 1.78 22.04 -1.04
CA LEU A 91 3.19 22.44 -1.18
C LEU A 91 3.58 22.62 -2.66
N LEU A 92 3.17 21.68 -3.52
CA LEU A 92 3.45 21.75 -4.96
C LEU A 92 2.67 22.89 -5.65
N SER A 93 1.52 23.29 -5.12
CA SER A 93 0.71 24.36 -5.71
C SER A 93 1.40 25.72 -5.74
N PHE A 94 2.37 25.97 -4.86
CA PHE A 94 3.14 27.23 -4.84
C PHE A 94 4.08 27.40 -6.05
N PHE A 95 4.42 26.32 -6.75
CA PHE A 95 5.31 26.36 -7.91
C PHE A 95 4.58 26.69 -9.22
N PHE A 96 3.24 26.78 -9.22
CA PHE A 96 2.45 26.95 -10.43
C PHE A 96 1.54 28.18 -10.35
N SER A 97 1.66 29.08 -11.33
CA SER A 97 0.82 30.29 -11.40
C SER A 97 -0.44 30.13 -12.27
N ILE A 98 -0.55 29.06 -13.06
CA ILE A 98 -1.67 28.83 -13.99
C ILE A 98 -2.37 27.51 -13.62
N PRO A 99 -3.67 27.53 -13.25
CA PRO A 99 -4.37 26.34 -12.75
C PRO A 99 -4.36 25.15 -13.73
N ALA A 100 -4.74 25.39 -14.99
CA ALA A 100 -4.82 24.32 -15.99
C ALA A 100 -3.46 23.68 -16.29
N SER A 101 -2.41 24.51 -16.42
CA SER A 101 -1.04 24.04 -16.63
C SER A 101 -0.51 23.27 -15.42
N GLY A 102 -0.77 23.78 -14.21
CA GLY A 102 -0.37 23.13 -12.95
C GLY A 102 -1.02 21.75 -12.78
N TYR A 103 -2.31 21.63 -13.08
CA TYR A 103 -3.02 20.35 -13.06
C TYR A 103 -2.41 19.33 -14.02
N THR A 104 -2.24 19.68 -15.30
CA THR A 104 -1.70 18.75 -16.29
C THR A 104 -0.28 18.31 -15.95
N ARG A 105 0.58 19.24 -15.50
CA ARG A 105 1.95 18.93 -15.08
C ARG A 105 1.98 18.02 -13.85
N LEU A 106 1.13 18.26 -12.87
CA LEU A 106 1.06 17.43 -11.67
C LEU A 106 0.57 16.02 -12.00
N VAL A 107 -0.43 15.87 -12.87
CA VAL A 107 -0.87 14.55 -13.38
C VAL A 107 0.30 13.82 -14.04
N MET A 108 1.02 14.48 -14.95
CA MET A 108 2.17 13.88 -15.64
C MET A 108 3.24 13.42 -14.65
N VAL A 109 3.63 14.29 -13.70
CA VAL A 109 4.62 13.95 -12.67
C VAL A 109 4.14 12.78 -11.84
N ASN A 110 2.90 12.80 -11.35
CA ASN A 110 2.35 11.73 -10.50
C ASN A 110 2.28 10.38 -11.23
N VAL A 111 1.88 10.36 -12.51
CA VAL A 111 1.84 9.12 -13.30
C VAL A 111 3.24 8.57 -13.54
N ILE A 112 4.18 9.43 -13.96
CA ILE A 112 5.56 9.02 -14.26
C ILE A 112 6.25 8.53 -12.99
N THR A 113 6.21 9.30 -11.90
CA THR A 113 6.85 8.91 -10.64
C THR A 113 6.21 7.66 -10.07
N GLY A 114 4.87 7.59 -10.03
CA GLY A 114 4.16 6.43 -9.51
C GLY A 114 4.50 5.12 -10.23
N LEU A 115 4.58 5.13 -11.57
CA LEU A 115 4.94 3.94 -12.35
C LEU A 115 6.44 3.63 -12.29
N ALA A 116 7.29 4.65 -12.45
CA ALA A 116 8.73 4.47 -12.48
C ALA A 116 9.27 3.93 -11.14
N THR A 117 8.82 4.49 -10.01
CA THR A 117 9.28 4.05 -8.69
C THR A 117 8.81 2.63 -8.37
N LEU A 118 7.60 2.24 -8.80
CA LEU A 118 7.13 0.85 -8.67
C LEU A 118 8.05 -0.12 -9.41
N ILE A 119 8.32 0.12 -10.69
CA ILE A 119 9.18 -0.75 -11.51
C ILE A 119 10.59 -0.84 -10.93
N ILE A 120 11.16 0.30 -10.52
CA ILE A 120 12.51 0.35 -9.94
C ILE A 120 12.54 -0.51 -8.67
N VAL A 121 11.64 -0.28 -7.70
CA VAL A 121 11.68 -1.00 -6.43
C VAL A 121 11.41 -2.50 -6.62
N THR A 122 10.48 -2.89 -7.48
CA THR A 122 10.23 -4.31 -7.76
C THR A 122 11.43 -5.00 -8.41
N THR A 123 12.16 -4.29 -9.27
CA THR A 123 13.34 -4.85 -9.95
C THR A 123 14.51 -5.01 -8.98
N PHE A 124 14.76 -4.03 -8.13
CA PHE A 124 15.84 -4.10 -7.14
C PHE A 124 15.58 -5.11 -6.02
N LYS A 125 14.30 -5.41 -5.71
CA LYS A 125 13.92 -6.46 -4.76
C LYS A 125 13.88 -7.86 -5.40
N ALA A 126 14.12 -7.99 -6.71
CA ALA A 126 14.16 -9.28 -7.36
C ALA A 126 15.37 -10.11 -6.86
N PRO A 127 15.18 -11.41 -6.56
CA PRO A 127 16.24 -12.25 -5.98
C PRO A 127 17.43 -12.48 -6.92
N SER A 128 17.32 -12.09 -8.19
CA SER A 128 18.37 -12.22 -9.20
C SER A 128 19.48 -11.16 -9.12
N LEU A 129 19.26 -10.04 -8.42
CA LEU A 129 20.20 -8.91 -8.40
C LEU A 129 21.07 -8.82 -7.13
N ASP A 130 20.80 -9.62 -6.08
CA ASP A 130 21.49 -9.60 -4.77
C ASP A 130 21.67 -8.19 -4.15
N LEU A 131 20.78 -7.26 -4.51
CA LEU A 131 20.80 -5.83 -4.15
C LEU A 131 19.64 -5.45 -3.20
N VAL A 132 19.17 -6.43 -2.42
CA VAL A 132 17.94 -6.32 -1.62
C VAL A 132 18.03 -5.21 -0.56
N ASP A 133 19.21 -4.96 0.00
CA ASP A 133 19.40 -3.91 1.01
C ASP A 133 19.29 -2.50 0.41
N VAL A 134 19.81 -2.30 -0.80
CA VAL A 134 19.65 -1.04 -1.55
C VAL A 134 18.18 -0.84 -1.93
N GLY A 135 17.51 -1.92 -2.37
CA GLY A 135 16.07 -1.91 -2.67
C GLY A 135 15.21 -1.51 -1.48
N LYS A 136 15.51 -2.00 -0.26
CA LYS A 136 14.79 -1.62 0.97
C LYS A 136 14.99 -0.15 1.34
N SER A 137 16.22 0.36 1.22
CA SER A 137 16.49 1.77 1.50
C SER A 137 15.74 2.69 0.53
N LEU A 138 15.79 2.34 -0.77
CA LEU A 138 15.11 3.10 -1.82
C LEU A 138 13.58 3.07 -1.67
N GLU A 139 13.02 1.92 -1.31
CA GLU A 139 11.60 1.77 -0.99
C GLU A 139 11.19 2.69 0.18
N TRP A 140 11.97 2.73 1.25
CA TRP A 140 11.67 3.59 2.39
C TRP A 140 11.66 5.07 2.01
N VAL A 141 12.65 5.52 1.24
CA VAL A 141 12.71 6.90 0.73
C VAL A 141 11.52 7.21 -0.17
N PHE A 142 11.18 6.33 -1.12
CA PHE A 142 10.08 6.55 -2.04
C PHE A 142 8.70 6.44 -1.37
N LEU A 143 8.56 5.64 -0.32
CA LEU A 143 7.34 5.57 0.49
C LEU A 143 7.02 6.91 1.16
N VAL A 144 8.05 7.58 1.69
CA VAL A 144 7.88 8.88 2.36
C VAL A 144 7.66 10.00 1.34
N LEU A 145 8.37 9.97 0.21
CA LEU A 145 8.39 11.09 -0.72
C LEU A 145 7.24 11.05 -1.75
N PHE A 146 6.74 9.87 -2.10
CA PHE A 146 5.71 9.69 -3.13
C PHE A 146 4.50 8.89 -2.62
N PRO A 147 3.42 9.56 -2.20
CA PRO A 147 2.20 8.91 -1.73
C PRO A 147 1.56 7.94 -2.75
N LEU A 148 1.74 8.19 -4.05
CA LEU A 148 1.21 7.28 -5.08
C LEU A 148 1.94 5.94 -5.12
N PHE A 149 3.25 5.94 -4.86
CA PHE A 149 4.04 4.73 -4.77
C PHE A 149 3.61 3.91 -3.54
N SER A 150 3.42 4.57 -2.39
CA SER A 150 2.98 3.88 -1.17
C SER A 150 1.62 3.22 -1.33
N LEU A 151 0.68 3.85 -2.03
CA LEU A 151 -0.60 3.25 -2.38
C LEU A 151 -0.42 1.97 -3.22
N GLY A 152 0.38 2.03 -4.28
CA GLY A 152 0.60 0.88 -5.17
C GLY A 152 1.26 -0.29 -4.45
N THR A 153 2.28 -0.01 -3.63
CA THR A 153 2.97 -1.01 -2.82
C THR A 153 2.05 -1.59 -1.73
N ALA A 154 1.23 -0.76 -1.08
CA ALA A 154 0.28 -1.23 -0.07
C ALA A 154 -0.78 -2.18 -0.65
N ILE A 155 -1.35 -1.86 -1.81
CA ILE A 155 -2.32 -2.73 -2.50
C ILE A 155 -1.65 -4.04 -2.94
N SER A 156 -0.43 -3.96 -3.48
CA SER A 156 0.32 -5.15 -3.90
C SER A 156 0.64 -6.09 -2.73
N ASN A 157 1.00 -5.52 -1.58
CA ASN A 157 1.25 -6.27 -0.35
C ASN A 157 -0.03 -6.88 0.22
N LEU A 158 -1.15 -6.16 0.21
CA LEU A 158 -2.46 -6.69 0.63
C LEU A 158 -2.88 -7.89 -0.23
N ASN A 159 -2.73 -7.80 -1.55
CA ASN A 159 -3.05 -8.90 -2.46
C ASN A 159 -2.14 -10.12 -2.24
N SER A 160 -0.83 -9.87 -2.07
CA SER A 160 0.14 -10.95 -1.78
C SER A 160 -0.17 -11.65 -0.44
N ASN A 161 -0.52 -10.87 0.58
CA ASN A 161 -0.90 -11.40 1.88
C ASN A 161 -2.20 -12.23 1.81
N TYR A 162 -3.21 -11.75 1.08
CA TYR A 162 -4.44 -12.51 0.85
C TYR A 162 -4.17 -13.84 0.16
N ASN A 163 -3.40 -13.84 -0.94
CA ASN A 163 -3.07 -15.05 -1.67
C ASN A 163 -2.29 -16.05 -0.80
N LEU A 164 -1.39 -15.54 0.05
CA LEU A 164 -0.66 -16.35 1.01
C LEU A 164 -1.59 -16.98 2.05
N LEU A 165 -2.52 -16.21 2.63
CA LEU A 165 -3.49 -16.72 3.59
C LEU A 165 -4.42 -17.77 2.96
N LYS A 166 -4.91 -17.53 1.74
CA LYS A 166 -5.73 -18.49 0.98
C LYS A 166 -4.97 -19.79 0.71
N ALA A 167 -3.68 -19.71 0.37
CA ALA A 167 -2.82 -20.89 0.18
C ALA A 167 -2.52 -21.63 1.50
N CYS A 168 -2.48 -20.92 2.62
CA CYS A 168 -2.16 -21.47 3.94
C CYS A 168 -3.38 -22.02 4.70
N GLU A 169 -4.61 -21.69 4.27
CA GLU A 169 -5.86 -22.12 4.91
C GLU A 169 -5.96 -23.66 5.13
N PRO A 170 -5.53 -24.53 4.19
CA PRO A 170 -5.57 -25.99 4.38
C PRO A 170 -4.66 -26.48 5.52
N PHE A 171 -3.60 -25.74 5.82
CA PHE A 171 -2.59 -26.11 6.83
C PHE A 171 -2.93 -25.58 8.24
N ARG A 172 -4.04 -24.87 8.40
CA ARG A 172 -4.42 -24.22 9.67
C ARG A 172 -4.45 -25.19 10.86
N ASN A 173 -4.95 -26.40 10.65
CA ASN A 173 -5.07 -27.40 11.72
C ASN A 173 -3.72 -28.02 12.12
N GLN A 174 -2.69 -27.93 11.27
CA GLN A 174 -1.35 -28.44 11.57
C GLN A 174 -0.51 -27.45 12.40
N CYS A 175 -0.97 -26.20 12.51
CA CYS A 175 -0.25 -25.14 13.23
C CYS A 175 -0.43 -25.17 14.76
N GLU A 176 -1.22 -26.09 15.30
CA GLU A 176 -1.43 -26.23 16.76
C GLU A 176 -0.21 -26.82 17.48
N ASN A 177 0.64 -27.57 16.77
CA ASN A 177 1.78 -28.28 17.37
C ASN A 177 3.14 -27.97 16.69
N GLN A 178 3.18 -27.10 15.67
CA GLN A 178 4.40 -26.78 14.93
C GLN A 178 4.43 -25.30 14.52
N THR A 179 5.40 -24.54 15.05
CA THR A 179 5.45 -23.07 14.96
C THR A 179 6.42 -22.51 13.92
N GLU A 180 7.23 -23.35 13.25
CA GLU A 180 8.31 -22.87 12.35
C GLU A 180 7.91 -22.68 10.88
N ASN A 181 6.66 -22.99 10.50
CA ASN A 181 6.21 -22.81 9.12
C ASN A 181 5.69 -21.38 8.86
N VAL A 182 6.03 -20.81 7.69
CA VAL A 182 5.60 -19.46 7.25
C VAL A 182 4.08 -19.30 7.27
N CYS A 183 3.33 -20.38 7.02
CA CYS A 183 1.87 -20.36 7.12
C CYS A 183 1.35 -20.19 8.54
N CYS A 184 2.00 -20.82 9.54
CA CYS A 184 1.54 -20.76 10.92
C CYS A 184 1.81 -19.39 11.56
N SER A 185 2.95 -18.75 11.23
CA SER A 185 3.22 -17.38 11.68
C SER A 185 2.28 -16.36 11.02
N SER A 186 1.97 -16.53 9.74
CA SER A 186 1.08 -15.64 8.99
C SER A 186 -0.37 -15.75 9.44
N LEU A 187 -0.87 -16.97 9.69
CA LEU A 187 -2.22 -17.21 10.24
C LEU A 187 -2.36 -16.68 11.67
N LYS A 188 -1.33 -16.82 12.50
CA LYS A 188 -1.31 -16.27 13.87
C LYS A 188 -1.36 -14.75 13.85
N ALA A 189 -0.57 -14.10 12.97
CA ALA A 189 -0.58 -12.66 12.82
C ALA A 189 -1.95 -12.12 12.37
N ASP A 190 -2.63 -12.77 11.43
CA ASP A 190 -3.96 -12.34 10.97
C ASP A 190 -5.03 -12.48 12.08
N SER A 191 -4.93 -13.53 12.91
CA SER A 191 -5.84 -13.74 14.04
C SER A 191 -5.69 -12.69 15.16
N GLU A 192 -4.46 -12.23 15.40
CA GLU A 192 -4.16 -11.18 16.38
C GLU A 192 -4.61 -9.80 15.87
N LEU A 193 -4.44 -9.52 14.58
CA LEU A 193 -4.95 -8.32 13.91
C LEU A 193 -6.48 -8.22 13.99
N CYS A 194 -7.21 -9.34 13.85
CA CYS A 194 -8.65 -9.39 14.04
C CYS A 194 -9.08 -9.15 15.51
N ARG A 195 -8.24 -9.52 16.49
CA ARG A 195 -8.50 -9.27 17.91
C ARG A 195 -8.23 -7.84 18.35
N LEU A 196 -7.22 -7.19 17.76
CA LEU A 196 -6.75 -5.87 18.21
C LEU A 196 -7.34 -4.69 17.43
N GLY A 197 -8.08 -4.92 16.35
CA GLY A 197 -8.75 -3.84 15.60
C GLY A 197 -7.79 -2.74 15.08
N GLY A 198 -6.49 -3.05 14.90
CA GLY A 198 -5.45 -2.04 14.67
C GLY A 198 -4.16 -2.60 14.07
N TRP A 199 -3.46 -1.72 13.33
CA TRP A 199 -2.34 -1.96 12.43
C TRP A 199 -1.03 -2.28 13.15
N SER A 200 -0.34 -3.34 12.69
CA SER A 200 1.08 -3.56 13.02
C SER A 200 1.89 -3.71 11.73
N TYR A 201 2.80 -2.78 11.47
CA TYR A 201 3.61 -2.64 10.25
C TYR A 201 4.81 -3.60 10.17
N THR A 202 4.69 -4.82 10.70
CA THR A 202 5.83 -5.74 10.82
C THR A 202 5.44 -7.19 10.64
N THR A 203 4.95 -7.58 9.46
CA THR A 203 5.01 -8.98 9.02
C THR A 203 5.27 -9.07 7.52
N GLN A 204 6.43 -8.60 7.07
CA GLN A 204 7.13 -9.41 6.07
C GLN A 204 7.69 -10.61 6.85
N PRO A 205 7.30 -11.86 6.54
CA PRO A 205 8.08 -12.98 7.01
C PRO A 205 9.46 -12.83 6.35
N SER A 206 10.45 -12.39 7.13
CA SER A 206 11.84 -12.59 6.77
C SER A 206 12.00 -14.09 6.57
N VAL A 207 12.18 -14.51 5.31
CA VAL A 207 12.63 -15.84 4.96
C VAL A 207 13.84 -16.13 5.85
N PRO A 208 13.81 -17.16 6.72
CA PRO A 208 15.00 -17.54 7.44
C PRO A 208 15.99 -18.04 6.39
N HIS A 209 16.99 -17.23 6.07
CA HIS A 209 18.22 -17.68 5.42
C HIS A 209 18.97 -18.58 6.39
N ARG A 210 18.45 -19.79 6.59
CA ARG A 210 19.15 -20.86 7.28
C ARG A 210 18.56 -22.17 6.79
N TYR A 211 19.05 -22.65 5.65
CA TYR A 211 18.98 -24.09 5.37
C TYR A 211 19.71 -24.80 6.52
N PRO A 212 19.06 -25.65 7.33
CA PRO A 212 19.80 -26.63 8.09
C PRO A 212 20.24 -27.70 7.08
N ALA A 213 21.55 -27.91 6.99
CA ALA A 213 22.12 -29.06 6.29
C ALA A 213 21.41 -30.33 6.77
N VAL A 214 20.80 -31.07 5.84
CA VAL A 214 20.24 -32.40 6.08
C VAL A 214 21.38 -33.31 6.57
N PRO A 215 21.37 -33.81 7.81
CA PRO A 215 22.34 -34.81 8.22
C PRO A 215 21.87 -36.16 7.64
N GLY A 216 22.59 -36.63 6.63
CA GLY A 216 22.45 -38.01 6.16
C GLY A 216 22.80 -39.01 7.27
N ARG A 217 21.77 -39.64 7.82
CA ARG A 217 21.79 -40.97 8.44
C ARG A 217 20.50 -41.63 7.94
N GLY A 218 20.53 -42.58 7.01
CA GLY A 218 21.21 -43.86 7.15
C GLY A 218 20.28 -44.79 7.94
N VAL A 219 19.84 -45.87 7.30
CA VAL A 219 19.01 -46.99 7.79
C VAL A 219 17.52 -46.94 7.40
N TYR A 220 17.18 -47.63 6.31
CA TYR A 220 16.10 -48.61 6.30
C TYR A 220 16.55 -49.81 5.46
N ARG A 221 16.75 -50.94 6.16
CA ARG A 221 16.98 -52.27 5.59
C ARG A 221 15.68 -53.05 5.75
N ASP A 222 15.54 -54.05 4.87
CA ASP A 222 14.50 -55.07 4.78
C ASP A 222 13.24 -54.61 4.04
N GLY A 223 12.80 -55.25 2.97
CA GLY A 223 13.14 -56.53 2.39
C GLY A 223 11.91 -56.97 1.59
N GLY A 224 12.02 -56.98 0.26
CA GLY A 224 10.86 -57.16 -0.63
C GLY A 224 11.30 -57.50 -2.05
N GLN A 225 11.81 -58.72 -2.16
CA GLN A 225 12.00 -59.57 -3.34
C GLN A 225 11.14 -59.26 -4.58
N LEU A 226 11.77 -59.17 -5.76
CA LEU A 226 11.32 -59.57 -7.12
C LEU A 226 12.33 -58.99 -8.14
N SER A 227 13.43 -59.67 -8.47
CA SER A 227 13.58 -60.56 -9.64
C SER A 227 13.17 -59.96 -11.00
N GLY A 228 14.16 -59.79 -11.88
CA GLY A 228 13.99 -59.88 -13.34
C GLY A 228 14.31 -58.61 -14.12
N LEU A 229 15.50 -58.55 -14.73
CA LEU A 229 15.73 -58.51 -16.18
C LEU A 229 17.15 -58.00 -16.46
N GLU A 230 17.97 -58.96 -16.92
CA GLU A 230 19.21 -58.85 -17.73
C GLU A 230 20.39 -58.01 -17.22
#